data_AF-A0A6L3V3K3-F1
#
_entry.id   AF-A0A6L3V3K3-F1
#
_cell.length_a   1.000
_cell.length_b   1.000
_cell.length_c   1.000
_cell.angle_alpha   90.00
_cell.angle_beta   90.00
_cell.angle_gamma   90.00
#
_symmetry.space_group_name_H-M   'P 1'
#
loop_
_entity.id
_entity.type
_entity.pdbx_description
1 polymer ?
#
loop_
_entity_poly.entity_id
_entity_poly.type
_entity_poly.pdbx_seq_one_letter_code
_entity_poly.pdbx_strand_id
1 'polypeptide(L)' 'MLDSLKFGSITIVVQDGKVVQIEKNEKVRLQSNKTR' A
#
# COMPACT_ATOMS: atom_id res chain seq x y z
N MET A 1 0.40 -5.86 9.00
CA MET A 1 1.03 -5.33 7.76
C MET A 1 -0.02 -4.90 6.74
N LEU A 2 -1.07 -5.69 6.51
CA LEU A 2 -2.19 -5.32 5.62
C LEU A 2 -3.10 -4.24 6.24
N ASP A 3 -3.30 -4.27 7.56
CA ASP A 3 -4.23 -3.36 8.25
C ASP A 3 -3.78 -1.88 8.28
N SER A 4 -2.53 -1.58 7.92
CA SER A 4 -2.04 -0.19 7.90
C SER A 4 -2.37 0.54 6.59
N LEU A 5 -2.76 -0.18 5.53
CA LEU A 5 -3.02 0.40 4.23
C LEU A 5 -4.47 0.88 4.17
N LYS A 6 -4.70 2.17 4.42
CA LYS A 6 -6.07 2.73 4.43
C LYS A 6 -6.65 2.89 3.03
N PHE A 7 -5.83 3.31 2.07
CA PHE A 7 -6.24 3.54 0.68
C PHE A 7 -5.10 3.19 -0.27
N GLY A 8 -5.37 2.35 -1.27
CA GLY A 8 -4.36 1.93 -2.25
C GLY A 8 -4.56 0.49 -2.73
N SER A 9 -3.50 -0.10 -3.27
CA SER A 9 -3.50 -1.47 -3.79
C SER A 9 -2.23 -2.23 -3.39
N ILE A 10 -2.36 -3.55 -3.33
CA ILE A 10 -1.23 -4.46 -3.15
C ILE A 10 -1.29 -5.47 -4.28
N THR A 11 -0.17 -5.61 -5.00
CA THR A 11 0.00 -6.63 -6.03
C THR A 11 0.93 -7.70 -5.47
N ILE A 12 0.48 -8.95 -5.49
CA ILE A 12 1.27 -10.10 -5.05
C ILE A 12 1.46 -11.02 -6.26
N VAL A 13 2.71 -11.34 -6.58
CA VAL A 13 3.03 -12.29 -7.63
C VAL A 13 3.42 -13.61 -6.97
N VAL A 14 2.69 -14.67 -7.33
CA VAL A 14 2.93 -16.04 -6.86
C VAL A 14 3.37 -16.88 -8.05
N GLN A 15 4.48 -17.59 -7.89
CA GLN A 15 5.01 -18.54 -8.87
C GLN A 15 5.39 -19.82 -8.12
N ASP A 16 5.02 -20.99 -8.68
CA ASP A 16 5.26 -22.30 -8.07
C ASP A 16 4.79 -22.42 -6.61
N GLY A 17 3.67 -21.78 -6.28
CA GLY A 17 3.12 -21.76 -4.92
C GLY A 17 3.90 -20.91 -3.91
N LYS A 18 4.91 -20.14 -4.36
CA LYS A 18 5.72 -19.24 -3.54
C LYS A 18 5.50 -17.79 -3.94
N VAL A 19 5.45 -16.90 -2.95
CA VAL A 19 5.41 -15.46 -3.19
C VAL A 19 6.78 -14.99 -3.63
N VAL A 20 6.87 -14.42 -4.83
CA VAL A 20 8.14 -13.94 -5.41
C VAL A 20 8.24 -12.43 -5.45
N GLN A 21 7.10 -11.73 -5.43
CA GLN A 21 7.05 -10.26 -5.41
C GLN A 21 5.84 -9.76 -4.65
N ILE A 22 6.05 -8.67 -3.92
CA ILE A 22 5.01 -7.89 -3.26
C ILE A 22 5.25 -6.42 -3.61
N GLU A 23 4.27 -5.78 -4.23
CA GLU A 23 4.28 -4.35 -4.50
C GLU A 23 3.13 -3.68 -3.77
N LYS A 24 3.41 -2.57 -3.07
CA LYS A 24 2.43 -1.81 -2.30
C LYS A 24 2.35 -0.39 -2.85
N ASN A 25 1.18 0.00 -3.34
CA ASN A 25 0.87 1.36 -3.75
C ASN A 25 -0.12 1.98 -2.78
N GLU A 26 0.30 3.01 -2.03
CA GLU A 26 -0.52 3.67 -1.02
C GLU A 26 -0.88 5.09 -1.44
N LYS A 27 -2.17 5.42 -1.36
CA LYS A 27 -2.69 6.76 -1.62
C LYS A 27 -2.84 7.50 -0.29
N VAL A 28 -1.87 8.38 0.00
CA VAL A 28 -1.91 9.23 1.18
C VAL A 28 -2.52 10.58 0.84
N ARG A 29 -3.54 11.01 1.59
CA ARG A 29 -4.08 12.38 1.48
C ARG A 29 -3.33 13.29 2.44
N LEU A 30 -2.47 14.14 1.90
CA LEU A 30 -1.82 15.19 2.66
C LEU A 30 -2.86 16.25 3.02
N GLN A 31 -3.12 16.45 4.31
CA GLN A 31 -3.96 17.57 4.74
C GLN A 31 -3.13 18.85 4.68
N SER A 32 -3.72 19.93 4.17
CA SER A 32 -3.11 21.26 4.26
C SER A 32 -3.13 21.65 5.72
N ASN A 33 -1.96 21.63 6.36
CA ASN A 33 -1.81 22.22 7.66
C ASN A 33 -1.84 23.74 7.46
N LYS A 34 -3.04 24.33 7.43
CA LYS A 34 -3.20 25.77 7.61
C LYS A 34 -2.87 26.06 9.06
N THR A 35 -1.58 26.27 9.33
CA THR A 35 -1.13 26.98 10.52
C THR A 35 -1.83 28.33 10.49
N ARG A 36 -2.79 28.50 11.42
CA ARG A 36 -3.48 29.77 11.64
C ARG A 36 -2.49 30.82 12.12
#